data_AF-A0A550HAM1-F1
#
_entry.id   AF-A0A550HAM1-F1
#
_cell.length_a   1.000
_cell.length_b   1.000
_cell.length_c   1.000
_cell.angle_alpha   90.00
_cell.angle_beta   90.00
_cell.angle_gamma   90.00
#
_symmetry.space_group_name_H-M   'P 1'
#
loop_
_entity.id
_entity.type
_entity.pdbx_description
1 polymer ?
#
loop_
_entity_poly.entity_id
_entity_poly.type
_entity_poly.pdbx_seq_one_letter_code
_entity_poly.pdbx_strand_id
1 'polypeptide(L)'
;MGKSTPQAKPTKTLEKNSVIRRGEVAEFFRKRTQLVGFSMEMHKFTQYCAEFSDNALDAIETHYWKRTPKSKRQYAVPVVLPEPPEAVTYSEVPQSLKTTQRHNSTNLISDRIRLLVNPIRSIINIEPVLLMIMQELEKPEILPSDVAGRNLHMFSFEAIDTGIGMTIRDLQEYGLYLASSKSIKLRQTRGSQGFGASSAFSDAQNTTGRPIVVASRHSAERQGYASIFFTTSKNKKDYLLKETETPISFSHGTYIQLSFLNLPYRRGYADEYVRQTSYLNAHVNIIFIDPYGDVYIYPRRVHEFVREPGYAMPHPSSTSIGDFQDLIRNSTHTSLTDF
;
A
#
# COMPACT_ATOMS: atom_id res chain seq x y z
N MET A 1 -38.36 26.63 56.33
CA MET A 1 -38.07 27.26 55.01
C MET A 1 -36.67 26.86 54.60
N GLY A 2 -36.53 26.12 53.51
CA GLY A 2 -35.22 25.77 52.94
C GLY A 2 -35.46 25.29 51.51
N LYS A 3 -35.61 26.23 50.57
CA LYS A 3 -35.79 25.91 49.15
C LYS A 3 -34.48 25.38 48.59
N SER A 4 -34.56 24.22 47.96
CA SER A 4 -33.50 23.60 47.18
C SER A 4 -33.13 24.47 45.97
N THR A 5 -31.84 24.73 45.80
CA THR A 5 -31.28 25.32 44.57
C THR A 5 -31.12 24.21 43.53
N PRO A 6 -31.72 24.31 42.33
CA PRO A 6 -31.45 23.34 41.26
C PRO A 6 -30.06 23.60 40.68
N GLN A 7 -29.19 22.58 40.67
CA GLN A 7 -27.98 22.59 39.86
C GLN A 7 -28.36 22.67 38.38
N ALA A 8 -27.90 23.73 37.71
CA ALA A 8 -28.07 23.90 36.27
C ALA A 8 -27.32 22.77 35.54
N LYS A 9 -28.05 21.94 34.79
CA LYS A 9 -27.45 21.00 33.83
C LYS A 9 -26.73 21.82 32.74
N PRO A 10 -25.51 21.44 32.32
CA PRO A 10 -24.83 22.15 31.25
C PRO A 10 -25.66 22.07 29.97
N THR A 11 -25.92 23.24 29.41
CA THR A 11 -26.79 23.50 28.27
C THR A 11 -26.20 22.87 27.00
N LYS A 12 -26.84 21.80 26.50
CA LYS A 12 -26.59 21.16 25.18
C LYS A 12 -26.81 22.07 23.96
N THR A 13 -27.03 23.37 24.16
CA THR A 13 -27.45 24.33 23.13
C THR A 13 -26.32 25.12 22.48
N LEU A 14 -25.11 25.16 23.06
CA LEU A 14 -23.98 25.92 22.51
C LEU A 14 -23.28 25.23 21.33
N GLU A 15 -23.40 23.91 21.17
CA GLU A 15 -22.78 23.18 20.05
C GLU A 15 -23.49 23.38 18.70
N LYS A 16 -24.75 23.84 18.69
CA LYS A 16 -25.54 23.91 17.44
C LYS A 16 -25.14 25.04 16.49
N ASN A 17 -24.34 26.02 16.94
CA ASN A 17 -23.99 27.20 16.15
C ASN A 17 -22.49 27.37 15.89
N SER A 18 -21.63 26.38 16.20
CA SER A 18 -20.21 26.48 15.84
C SER A 18 -20.01 26.16 14.35
N VAL A 19 -19.39 27.10 13.63
CA VAL A 19 -19.02 26.92 12.21
C VAL A 19 -17.76 26.04 12.08
N ILE A 20 -16.90 26.06 13.09
CA ILE A 20 -15.66 25.27 13.14
C ILE A 20 -15.98 23.83 13.57
N ARG A 21 -15.67 22.87 12.70
CA ARG A 21 -15.82 21.44 12.97
C ARG A 21 -14.48 20.72 12.88
N ARG A 22 -14.23 19.82 13.83
CA ARG A 22 -13.07 18.91 13.79
C ARG A 22 -13.41 17.74 12.86
N GLY A 23 -12.62 17.55 11.80
CA GLY A 23 -12.74 16.41 10.89
C GLY A 23 -11.74 15.30 11.22
N GLU A 24 -12.01 14.11 10.68
CA GLU A 24 -11.08 12.98 10.73
C GLU A 24 -9.98 13.12 9.66
N VAL A 25 -8.80 12.55 9.92
CA VAL A 25 -7.65 12.62 8.98
C VAL A 25 -8.01 12.01 7.61
N ALA A 26 -8.68 10.85 7.62
CA ALA A 26 -9.14 10.20 6.41
C ALA A 26 -10.15 11.07 5.64
N GLU A 27 -11.07 11.76 6.32
CA GLU A 27 -12.01 12.68 5.68
C GLU A 27 -11.28 13.84 4.98
N PHE A 28 -10.25 14.39 5.62
CA PHE A 28 -9.45 15.49 5.07
C PHE A 28 -8.77 15.09 3.76
N PHE A 29 -8.04 13.97 3.75
CA PHE A 29 -7.30 13.50 2.57
C PHE A 29 -8.21 12.97 1.46
N ARG A 30 -9.31 12.29 1.80
CA ARG A 30 -10.31 11.83 0.81
C ARG A 30 -10.92 12.99 0.02
N LYS A 31 -11.06 14.16 0.64
CA LYS A 31 -11.55 15.39 -0.03
C LYS A 31 -10.45 16.15 -0.77
N ARG A 32 -9.18 15.82 -0.54
CA ARG A 32 -8.01 16.56 -1.04
C ARG A 32 -6.90 15.63 -1.51
N THR A 33 -7.24 14.70 -2.40
CA THR A 33 -6.30 13.69 -2.93
C THR A 33 -5.12 14.32 -3.67
N GLN A 34 -5.26 15.55 -4.18
CA GLN A 34 -4.17 16.32 -4.77
C GLN A 34 -3.04 16.66 -3.79
N LEU A 35 -3.30 16.74 -2.48
CA LEU A 35 -2.26 17.02 -1.47
C LEU A 35 -1.32 15.82 -1.26
N VAL A 36 -1.72 14.65 -1.73
CA VAL A 36 -1.02 13.37 -1.58
C VAL A 36 -0.64 12.77 -2.94
N GLY A 37 -0.61 13.60 -3.99
CA GLY A 37 -0.15 13.20 -5.32
C GLY A 37 -1.17 12.45 -6.19
N PHE A 38 -2.41 12.29 -5.73
CA PHE A 38 -3.49 11.63 -6.48
C PHE A 38 -4.44 12.65 -7.14
N SER A 39 -3.87 13.56 -7.94
CA SER A 39 -4.63 14.40 -8.88
C SER A 39 -4.91 13.64 -10.19
N MET A 40 -5.96 14.03 -10.92
CA MET A 40 -6.36 13.38 -12.19
C MET A 40 -5.45 13.82 -13.35
N GLU A 41 -4.28 13.20 -13.48
CA GLU A 41 -3.28 13.51 -14.52
C GLU A 41 -2.38 12.28 -14.83
N MET A 42 -1.41 12.45 -15.73
CA MET A 42 -0.43 11.42 -16.07
C MET A 42 0.37 10.94 -14.86
N HIS A 43 0.62 11.83 -13.89
CA HIS A 43 1.37 11.54 -12.68
C HIS A 43 0.65 10.58 -11.72
N LYS A 44 -0.67 10.41 -11.84
CA LYS A 44 -1.42 9.47 -10.99
C LYS A 44 -0.92 8.03 -11.13
N PHE A 45 -0.66 7.58 -12.37
CA PHE A 45 -0.09 6.25 -12.62
C PHE A 45 1.28 6.11 -11.94
N THR A 46 2.10 7.15 -12.02
CA THR A 46 3.43 7.18 -11.38
C THR A 46 3.30 7.12 -9.86
N GLN A 47 2.34 7.84 -9.27
CA GLN A 47 2.10 7.81 -7.83
C GLN A 47 1.70 6.42 -7.35
N TYR A 48 0.84 5.71 -8.09
CA TYR A 48 0.52 4.31 -7.78
C TYR A 48 1.78 3.43 -7.81
N CYS A 49 2.58 3.50 -8.88
CA CYS A 49 3.84 2.76 -8.94
C CYS A 49 4.77 3.08 -7.76
N ALA A 50 4.97 4.36 -7.47
CA ALA A 50 5.86 4.83 -6.40
C ALA A 50 5.46 4.29 -5.02
N GLU A 51 4.19 4.47 -4.65
CA GLU A 51 3.72 4.08 -3.31
C GLU A 51 3.81 2.57 -3.07
N PHE A 52 3.48 1.77 -4.09
CA PHE A 52 3.52 0.32 -3.95
C PHE A 52 4.93 -0.26 -4.16
N SER A 53 5.76 0.33 -5.03
CA SER A 53 7.16 -0.08 -5.15
C SER A 53 7.95 0.20 -3.88
N ASP A 54 7.77 1.38 -3.28
CA ASP A 54 8.52 1.77 -2.08
C ASP A 54 8.15 0.90 -0.87
N ASN A 55 6.86 0.59 -0.71
CA ASN A 55 6.38 -0.30 0.34
C ASN A 55 6.86 -1.75 0.11
N ALA A 56 6.84 -2.23 -1.13
CA ALA A 56 7.35 -3.55 -1.48
C ALA A 56 8.88 -3.66 -1.22
N LEU A 57 9.66 -2.67 -1.65
CA LEU A 57 11.10 -2.63 -1.46
C LEU A 57 11.46 -2.59 0.03
N ASP A 58 10.81 -1.75 0.82
CA ASP A 58 11.02 -1.71 2.28
C ASP A 58 10.67 -3.07 2.93
N ALA A 59 9.62 -3.75 2.47
CA ALA A 59 9.21 -5.07 2.97
C ALA A 59 10.20 -6.18 2.56
N ILE A 60 10.73 -6.13 1.34
CA ILE A 60 11.75 -7.03 0.80
C ILE A 60 13.07 -6.90 1.57
N GLU A 61 13.52 -5.67 1.79
CA GLU A 61 14.74 -5.40 2.56
C GLU A 61 14.58 -5.81 4.02
N THR A 62 13.42 -5.51 4.63
CA THR A 62 13.11 -5.95 6.01
C THR A 62 13.15 -7.46 6.14
N HIS A 63 12.63 -8.19 5.15
CA HIS A 63 12.70 -9.65 5.13
C HIS A 63 14.15 -10.14 5.05
N TYR A 64 14.96 -9.53 4.19
CA TYR A 64 16.37 -9.85 4.08
C TYR A 64 17.12 -9.60 5.39
N TRP A 65 16.90 -8.48 6.07
CA TRP A 65 17.61 -8.15 7.30
C TRP A 65 17.29 -9.12 8.44
N LYS A 66 16.03 -9.59 8.55
CA LYS A 66 15.61 -10.58 9.56
C LYS A 66 16.05 -12.01 9.25
N ARG A 67 16.57 -12.31 8.06
CA ARG A 67 17.05 -13.64 7.68
C ARG A 67 18.40 -13.97 8.36
N THR A 68 18.59 -15.26 8.68
CA THR A 68 19.86 -15.76 9.25
C THR A 68 20.99 -15.73 8.21
N PRO A 69 22.27 -15.70 8.62
CA PRO A 69 23.40 -15.72 7.66
C PRO A 69 23.36 -16.91 6.70
N LYS A 70 22.87 -18.08 7.16
CA LYS A 70 22.74 -19.28 6.33
C LYS A 70 21.67 -19.11 5.24
N SER A 71 20.51 -18.52 5.56
CA SER A 71 19.46 -18.29 4.55
C SER A 71 19.80 -17.17 3.58
N LYS A 72 20.65 -16.20 3.97
CA LYS A 72 21.14 -15.16 3.04
C LYS A 72 21.95 -15.72 1.87
N ARG A 73 22.57 -16.91 2.00
CA ARG A 73 23.34 -17.55 0.92
C ARG A 73 22.51 -17.85 -0.33
N GLN A 74 21.19 -18.04 -0.20
CA GLN A 74 20.32 -18.28 -1.36
C GLN A 74 20.29 -17.10 -2.33
N TYR A 75 20.62 -15.89 -1.86
CA TYR A 75 20.65 -14.70 -2.69
C TYR A 75 21.96 -14.50 -3.44
N ALA A 76 23.02 -15.26 -3.14
CA ALA A 76 24.37 -15.11 -3.69
C ALA A 76 24.57 -15.79 -5.05
N VAL A 77 23.57 -16.50 -5.57
CA VAL A 77 23.69 -17.24 -6.83
C VAL A 77 23.39 -16.28 -8.00
N PRO A 78 24.29 -16.18 -9.01
CA PRO A 78 24.03 -15.47 -10.25
C PRO A 78 22.79 -16.03 -10.92
N VAL A 79 21.88 -15.14 -11.32
CA VAL A 79 20.63 -15.53 -11.95
C VAL A 79 20.73 -15.18 -13.42
N VAL A 80 20.75 -16.19 -14.28
CA VAL A 80 20.42 -16.01 -15.69
C VAL A 80 18.90 -15.98 -15.75
N LEU A 81 18.31 -14.82 -16.10
CA LEU A 81 16.88 -14.76 -16.29
C LEU A 81 16.48 -15.56 -17.55
N PRO A 82 15.37 -16.31 -17.50
CA PRO A 82 14.76 -16.83 -18.72
C PRO A 82 14.27 -15.68 -19.60
N GLU A 83 14.11 -15.94 -20.90
CA GLU A 83 13.48 -15.00 -21.83
C GLU A 83 12.06 -14.62 -21.33
N PRO A 84 11.62 -13.37 -21.58
CA PRO A 84 10.29 -12.93 -21.17
C PRO A 84 9.23 -13.86 -21.77
N PRO A 85 8.23 -14.30 -20.99
CA PRO A 85 7.11 -15.03 -21.56
C PRO A 85 6.38 -14.14 -22.57
N GLU A 86 5.82 -14.74 -23.63
CA GLU A 86 4.91 -14.04 -24.55
C GLU A 86 3.78 -13.36 -23.77
N ALA A 87 3.35 -12.19 -24.24
CA ALA A 87 2.35 -11.36 -23.57
C ALA A 87 1.12 -12.19 -23.17
N VAL A 88 0.93 -12.38 -21.87
CA VAL A 88 -0.23 -13.10 -21.34
C VAL A 88 -1.37 -12.09 -21.21
N THR A 89 -2.44 -12.28 -21.97
CA THR A 89 -3.66 -11.50 -21.81
C THR A 89 -4.33 -11.89 -20.49
N TYR A 90 -4.15 -11.10 -19.42
CA TYR A 90 -4.81 -11.37 -18.15
C TYR A 90 -6.28 -10.90 -18.23
N SER A 91 -7.21 -11.82 -18.47
CA SER A 91 -8.65 -11.55 -18.35
C SER A 91 -9.06 -11.36 -16.88
N GLU A 92 -10.08 -10.53 -16.63
CA GLU A 92 -10.59 -10.18 -15.29
C GLU A 92 -10.95 -11.40 -14.42
N VAL A 93 -10.98 -11.17 -13.10
CA VAL A 93 -11.82 -11.95 -12.17
C VAL A 93 -13.26 -11.46 -12.32
N PRO A 94 -14.25 -12.31 -12.63
CA PRO A 94 -15.63 -11.89 -12.79
C PRO A 94 -16.18 -11.16 -11.55
N GLN A 95 -16.73 -9.97 -11.77
CA GLN A 95 -17.17 -9.03 -10.72
C GLN A 95 -18.52 -9.33 -10.05
N SER A 96 -19.01 -10.57 -10.02
CA SER A 96 -20.26 -10.89 -9.33
C SER A 96 -20.07 -11.11 -7.82
N LEU A 97 -19.35 -10.21 -7.14
CA LEU A 97 -19.16 -10.24 -5.68
C LEU A 97 -20.32 -9.62 -4.89
N LYS A 98 -21.37 -9.12 -5.56
CA LYS A 98 -22.57 -8.59 -4.88
C LYS A 98 -23.43 -9.65 -4.20
N THR A 99 -23.18 -10.95 -4.42
CA THR A 99 -24.03 -12.03 -3.90
C THR A 99 -23.33 -13.38 -3.71
N THR A 100 -22.01 -13.42 -3.55
CA THR A 100 -21.26 -14.68 -3.43
C THR A 100 -20.84 -14.96 -1.99
N GLN A 101 -21.11 -16.19 -1.53
CA GLN A 101 -20.74 -16.71 -0.22
C GLN A 101 -19.22 -16.51 0.03
N ARG A 102 -18.81 -16.26 1.29
CA ARG A 102 -17.41 -15.97 1.68
C ARG A 102 -16.36 -16.91 1.08
N HIS A 103 -16.66 -18.20 0.94
CA HIS A 103 -15.75 -19.19 0.33
C HIS A 103 -15.50 -18.96 -1.17
N ASN A 104 -16.44 -18.38 -1.91
CA ASN A 104 -16.22 -18.06 -3.32
C ASN A 104 -15.21 -16.93 -3.46
N SER A 105 -15.26 -15.91 -2.60
CA SER A 105 -14.35 -14.76 -2.64
C SER A 105 -12.89 -15.16 -2.38
N THR A 106 -12.62 -16.04 -1.42
CA THR A 106 -11.25 -16.52 -1.13
C THR A 106 -10.68 -17.34 -2.28
N ASN A 107 -11.50 -18.18 -2.91
CA ASN A 107 -11.08 -18.97 -4.07
C ASN A 107 -10.77 -18.07 -5.27
N LEU A 108 -11.60 -17.07 -5.55
CA LEU A 108 -11.37 -16.10 -6.63
C LEU A 108 -10.05 -15.34 -6.46
N ILE A 109 -9.72 -14.92 -5.23
CA ILE A 109 -8.43 -14.26 -4.94
C ILE A 109 -7.27 -15.24 -5.15
N SER A 110 -7.39 -16.46 -4.62
CA SER A 110 -6.36 -17.49 -4.78
C SER A 110 -6.11 -17.81 -6.26
N ASP A 111 -7.17 -17.97 -7.04
CA ASP A 111 -7.11 -18.29 -8.46
C ASP A 111 -6.52 -17.12 -9.26
N ARG A 112 -6.88 -15.86 -8.94
CA ARG A 112 -6.23 -14.68 -9.53
C ARG A 112 -4.74 -14.67 -9.25
N ILE A 113 -4.33 -14.85 -8.00
CA ILE A 113 -2.90 -14.90 -7.64
C ILE A 113 -2.19 -16.05 -8.37
N ARG A 114 -2.82 -17.22 -8.51
CA ARG A 114 -2.27 -18.34 -9.31
C ARG A 114 -2.07 -17.96 -10.76
N LEU A 115 -3.05 -17.31 -11.39
CA LEU A 115 -2.96 -16.86 -12.78
C LEU A 115 -1.83 -15.85 -12.99
N LEU A 116 -1.58 -14.97 -12.02
CA LEU A 116 -0.48 -14.01 -12.09
C LEU A 116 0.89 -14.66 -11.86
N VAL A 117 0.98 -15.57 -10.89
CA VAL A 117 2.26 -16.15 -10.44
C VAL A 117 2.73 -17.29 -11.35
N ASN A 118 1.82 -18.10 -11.90
CA ASN A 118 2.19 -19.29 -12.67
C ASN A 118 3.05 -19.01 -13.92
N PRO A 119 2.73 -18.01 -14.78
CA PRO A 119 3.52 -17.74 -15.99
C PRO A 119 4.95 -17.32 -15.68
N ILE A 120 5.14 -16.62 -14.56
CA ILE A 120 6.44 -16.11 -14.12
C ILE A 120 7.02 -16.93 -12.97
N ARG A 121 6.54 -18.16 -12.74
CA ARG A 121 6.96 -18.97 -11.59
C ARG A 121 8.46 -19.26 -11.59
N SER A 122 9.05 -19.43 -12.77
CA SER A 122 10.50 -19.57 -12.93
C SER A 122 11.26 -18.35 -12.41
N ILE A 123 10.73 -17.15 -12.65
CA ILE A 123 11.30 -15.87 -12.21
C ILE A 123 10.97 -15.59 -10.74
N ILE A 124 9.72 -15.83 -10.30
CA ILE A 124 9.27 -15.64 -8.91
C ILE A 124 10.03 -16.54 -7.93
N ASN A 125 10.39 -17.76 -8.33
CA ASN A 125 11.22 -18.63 -7.49
C ASN A 125 12.63 -18.08 -7.27
N ILE A 126 13.03 -17.06 -8.04
CA ILE A 126 14.27 -16.33 -7.87
C ILE A 126 13.99 -15.05 -7.07
N GLU A 127 13.80 -15.21 -5.76
CA GLU A 127 13.62 -14.07 -4.86
C GLU A 127 14.85 -13.13 -4.84
N PRO A 128 14.66 -11.81 -4.61
CA PRO A 128 13.38 -11.16 -4.37
C PRO A 128 12.73 -10.65 -5.66
N VAL A 129 11.40 -10.58 -5.68
CA VAL A 129 10.61 -10.12 -6.83
C VAL A 129 9.59 -9.07 -6.40
N LEU A 130 9.44 -8.03 -7.23
CA LEU A 130 8.32 -7.10 -7.25
C LEU A 130 7.66 -7.19 -8.64
N LEU A 131 6.42 -7.64 -8.68
CA LEU A 131 5.57 -7.61 -9.87
C LEU A 131 4.55 -6.48 -9.73
N MET A 132 4.45 -5.63 -10.75
CA MET A 132 3.42 -4.61 -10.87
C MET A 132 2.71 -4.78 -12.21
N ILE A 133 1.39 -4.71 -12.19
CA ILE A 133 0.55 -4.89 -13.38
C ILE A 133 -0.45 -3.75 -13.39
N MET A 134 -0.52 -3.05 -14.51
CA MET A 134 -1.61 -2.13 -14.80
C MET A 134 -2.39 -2.68 -15.99
N GLN A 135 -3.71 -2.66 -15.90
CA GLN A 135 -4.57 -3.05 -17.01
C GLN A 135 -5.65 -2.02 -17.22
N GLU A 136 -5.95 -1.72 -18.46
CA GLU A 136 -7.18 -1.00 -18.79
C GLU A 136 -8.37 -1.97 -18.70
N LEU A 137 -9.45 -1.53 -18.09
CA LEU A 137 -10.67 -2.30 -17.87
C LEU A 137 -11.85 -1.65 -18.57
N GLU A 138 -12.83 -2.46 -18.98
CA GLU A 138 -14.09 -1.95 -19.51
C GLU A 138 -14.85 -1.17 -18.44
N LYS A 139 -15.14 0.10 -18.73
CA LYS A 139 -15.86 0.99 -17.83
C LYS A 139 -17.33 0.54 -17.72
N PRO A 140 -17.87 0.29 -16.51
CA PRO A 140 -19.30 0.00 -16.35
C PRO A 140 -20.15 1.19 -16.80
N GLU A 141 -21.24 0.94 -17.52
CA GLU A 141 -22.18 1.96 -18.02
C GLU A 141 -22.78 2.85 -16.91
N ILE A 142 -22.78 2.37 -15.66
CA ILE A 142 -23.42 3.01 -14.50
C ILE A 142 -22.51 4.07 -13.85
N LEU A 143 -21.21 4.12 -14.19
CA LEU A 143 -20.37 5.22 -13.74
C LEU A 143 -20.80 6.47 -14.52
N PRO A 144 -21.25 7.57 -13.86
CA PRO A 144 -21.77 8.74 -14.55
C PRO A 144 -20.80 9.14 -15.66
N SER A 145 -21.22 8.98 -16.91
CA SER A 145 -20.38 9.22 -18.08
C SER A 145 -19.92 10.67 -18.17
N ASP A 146 -20.54 11.58 -17.42
CA ASP A 146 -20.48 13.02 -17.71
C ASP A 146 -20.27 13.90 -16.49
N VAL A 147 -19.33 13.56 -15.60
CA VAL A 147 -18.73 14.61 -14.76
C VAL A 147 -17.73 15.37 -15.65
N ALA A 148 -18.26 16.24 -16.51
CA ALA A 148 -17.56 17.30 -17.26
C ALA A 148 -16.75 16.92 -18.53
N GLY A 149 -17.22 15.99 -19.38
CA GLY A 149 -16.67 15.82 -20.73
C GLY A 149 -15.20 15.37 -20.79
N ARG A 150 -14.70 14.69 -19.75
CA ARG A 150 -13.33 14.16 -19.71
C ARG A 150 -13.33 12.71 -20.20
N ASN A 151 -12.40 12.39 -21.12
CA ASN A 151 -12.18 11.03 -21.61
C ASN A 151 -11.53 10.16 -20.52
N LEU A 152 -12.33 9.66 -19.58
CA LEU A 152 -11.86 8.86 -18.44
C LEU A 152 -11.99 7.37 -18.72
N HIS A 153 -10.88 6.67 -18.52
CA HIS A 153 -10.77 5.21 -18.62
C HIS A 153 -10.65 4.61 -17.22
N MET A 154 -11.04 3.34 -17.09
CA MET A 154 -10.91 2.60 -15.84
C MET A 154 -9.68 1.69 -15.92
N PHE A 155 -8.92 1.63 -14.85
CA PHE A 155 -7.73 0.79 -14.77
C PHE A 155 -7.76 -0.07 -13.51
N SER A 156 -7.15 -1.26 -13.57
CA SER A 156 -6.66 -1.97 -12.38
C SER A 156 -5.19 -1.68 -12.15
N PHE A 157 -4.80 -1.63 -10.88
CA PHE A 157 -3.41 -1.74 -10.45
C PHE A 157 -3.31 -2.94 -9.51
N GLU A 158 -2.39 -3.84 -9.83
CA GLU A 158 -2.07 -5.03 -9.05
C GLU A 158 -0.57 -5.04 -8.75
N ALA A 159 -0.19 -5.36 -7.51
CA ALA A 159 1.20 -5.56 -7.16
C ALA A 159 1.37 -6.79 -6.28
N ILE A 160 2.44 -7.55 -6.54
CA ILE A 160 2.90 -8.68 -5.72
C ILE A 160 4.35 -8.44 -5.34
N ASP A 161 4.66 -8.50 -4.06
CA ASP A 161 6.04 -8.55 -3.57
C ASP A 161 6.34 -9.88 -2.88
N THR A 162 7.63 -10.24 -2.84
CA THR A 162 8.15 -11.35 -2.04
C THR A 162 8.79 -10.83 -0.74
N GLY A 163 8.22 -9.79 -0.13
CA GLY A 163 8.67 -9.20 1.12
C GLY A 163 8.29 -10.02 2.34
N ILE A 164 8.41 -9.41 3.53
CA ILE A 164 8.14 -10.09 4.80
C ILE A 164 6.66 -10.48 4.96
N GLY A 165 5.76 -9.83 4.23
CA GLY A 165 4.31 -9.99 4.37
C GLY A 165 3.77 -9.37 5.67
N MET A 166 2.45 -9.40 5.82
CA MET A 166 1.73 -8.81 6.95
C MET A 166 1.20 -9.89 7.89
N THR A 167 1.30 -9.65 9.20
CA THR A 167 0.51 -10.42 10.17
C THR A 167 -0.96 -10.06 10.03
N ILE A 168 -1.86 -10.86 10.62
CA ILE A 168 -3.31 -10.54 10.66
C ILE A 168 -3.56 -9.15 11.24
N ARG A 169 -2.81 -8.77 12.28
CA ARG A 169 -2.94 -7.46 12.92
C ARG A 169 -2.47 -6.33 12.01
N ASP A 170 -1.35 -6.51 11.31
CA ASP A 170 -0.89 -5.51 10.34
C ASP A 170 -1.90 -5.36 9.18
N LEU A 171 -2.48 -6.48 8.72
CA LEU A 171 -3.51 -6.47 7.69
C LEU A 171 -4.78 -5.74 8.14
N GLN A 172 -5.13 -5.78 9.44
CA GLN A 172 -6.24 -4.99 9.99
C GLN A 172 -6.00 -3.48 9.91
N GLU A 173 -4.76 -3.06 10.17
CA GLU A 173 -4.34 -1.66 10.13
C GLU A 173 -4.08 -1.15 8.71
N TYR A 174 -3.69 -2.04 7.78
CA TYR A 174 -3.23 -1.66 6.44
C TYR A 174 -4.29 -0.93 5.62
N GLY A 175 -4.01 0.32 5.22
CA GLY A 175 -4.98 1.16 4.49
C GLY A 175 -5.78 2.11 5.37
N LEU A 176 -5.54 2.13 6.69
CA LEU A 176 -5.92 3.23 7.57
C LEU A 176 -4.85 4.33 7.52
N TYR A 177 -5.27 5.59 7.59
CA TYR A 177 -4.36 6.72 7.67
C TYR A 177 -3.64 6.75 9.02
N LEU A 178 -2.36 7.12 8.99
CA LEU A 178 -1.47 7.20 10.17
C LEU A 178 -1.19 5.86 10.87
N ALA A 179 -1.70 4.75 10.35
CA ALA A 179 -1.34 3.41 10.79
C ALA A 179 -0.13 2.94 9.99
N SER A 180 1.05 2.97 10.60
CA SER A 180 2.31 2.69 9.92
C SER A 180 3.34 2.06 10.84
N SER A 181 4.09 1.10 10.31
CA SER A 181 5.29 0.57 10.94
C SER A 181 6.46 1.56 10.90
N LYS A 182 6.38 2.61 10.06
CA LYS A 182 7.42 3.62 9.82
C LYS A 182 7.30 4.86 10.72
N SER A 183 6.20 5.02 11.48
CA SER A 183 5.92 6.25 12.24
C SER A 183 6.45 6.28 13.67
N ILE A 184 6.94 5.16 14.21
CA ILE A 184 7.31 5.05 15.63
C ILE A 184 8.77 5.48 15.90
N LYS A 185 9.68 5.28 14.94
CA LYS A 185 11.11 5.54 15.12
C LYS A 185 11.66 6.33 13.94
N LEU A 186 12.47 7.35 14.22
CA LEU A 186 13.24 8.08 13.22
C LEU A 186 14.25 7.12 12.58
N ARG A 187 13.89 6.62 11.40
CA ARG A 187 14.71 5.75 10.56
C ARG A 187 14.52 6.17 9.12
N GLN A 188 15.59 6.09 8.33
CA GLN A 188 15.49 6.29 6.89
C GLN A 188 14.57 5.20 6.31
N THR A 189 13.50 5.63 5.64
CA THR A 189 12.57 4.79 4.88
C THR A 189 12.18 5.53 3.61
N ARG A 190 11.74 4.81 2.56
CA ARG A 190 11.41 5.43 1.26
C ARG A 190 10.13 6.28 1.32
N GLY A 191 9.13 5.81 2.06
CA GLY A 191 7.82 6.46 2.15
C GLY A 191 7.69 7.48 3.29
N SER A 192 6.87 8.51 3.07
CA SER A 192 6.43 9.43 4.12
C SER A 192 5.45 8.77 5.11
N GLN A 193 5.31 9.33 6.32
CA GLN A 193 4.67 8.69 7.48
C GLN A 193 3.19 8.28 7.29
N GLY A 194 2.92 7.08 6.77
CA GLY A 194 1.61 6.42 6.90
C GLY A 194 0.44 7.01 6.08
N PHE A 195 0.75 7.74 5.00
CA PHE A 195 -0.27 8.34 4.12
C PHE A 195 -0.37 7.66 2.75
N GLY A 196 0.71 7.08 2.24
CA GLY A 196 0.84 6.61 0.86
C GLY A 196 -0.25 5.64 0.38
N ALA A 197 -0.21 4.40 0.88
CA ALA A 197 -1.18 3.36 0.50
C ALA A 197 -2.63 3.76 0.80
N SER A 198 -2.88 4.39 1.96
CA SER A 198 -4.22 4.83 2.38
C SER A 198 -4.80 5.92 1.46
N SER A 199 -3.93 6.77 0.91
CA SER A 199 -4.30 7.76 -0.11
C SER A 199 -4.60 7.12 -1.45
N ALA A 200 -3.77 6.16 -1.88
CA ALA A 200 -4.00 5.37 -3.09
C ALA A 200 -5.35 4.63 -3.06
N PHE A 201 -5.67 4.04 -1.90
CA PHE A 201 -6.95 3.36 -1.66
C PHE A 201 -8.13 4.33 -1.67
N SER A 202 -7.96 5.51 -1.09
CA SER A 202 -8.98 6.54 -1.08
C SER A 202 -9.29 7.05 -2.49
N ASP A 203 -8.27 7.31 -3.31
CA ASP A 203 -8.45 7.70 -4.71
C ASP A 203 -9.17 6.62 -5.53
N ALA A 204 -8.72 5.36 -5.41
CA ALA A 204 -9.32 4.22 -6.08
C ALA A 204 -10.82 4.06 -5.73
N GLN A 205 -11.14 4.07 -4.45
CA GLN A 205 -12.51 3.96 -3.94
C GLN A 205 -13.38 5.16 -4.33
N ASN A 206 -12.84 6.39 -4.29
CA ASN A 206 -13.58 7.59 -4.64
C ASN A 206 -13.91 7.65 -6.13
N THR A 207 -13.01 7.17 -6.99
CA THR A 207 -13.18 7.25 -8.45
C THR A 207 -14.04 6.11 -9.01
N THR A 208 -13.93 4.90 -8.46
CA THR A 208 -14.65 3.72 -9.01
C THR A 208 -15.74 3.16 -8.10
N GLY A 209 -15.73 3.49 -6.82
CA GLY A 209 -16.60 2.86 -5.82
C GLY A 209 -16.28 1.37 -5.58
N ARG A 210 -15.14 0.85 -6.07
CA ARG A 210 -14.73 -0.54 -5.90
C ARG A 210 -13.92 -0.73 -4.60
N PRO A 211 -14.01 -1.90 -3.96
CA PRO A 211 -13.24 -2.21 -2.76
C PRO A 211 -11.76 -2.45 -3.09
N ILE A 212 -10.92 -2.41 -2.07
CA ILE A 212 -9.52 -2.84 -2.15
C ILE A 212 -9.45 -4.33 -1.81
N VAL A 213 -8.69 -5.08 -2.58
CA VAL A 213 -8.41 -6.50 -2.31
C VAL A 213 -6.95 -6.61 -1.89
N VAL A 214 -6.71 -7.25 -0.75
CA VAL A 214 -5.36 -7.47 -0.22
C VAL A 214 -5.26 -8.93 0.19
N ALA A 215 -4.17 -9.60 -0.20
CA ALA A 215 -3.82 -10.90 0.33
C ALA A 215 -2.35 -10.90 0.77
N SER A 216 -2.04 -11.51 1.91
CA SER A 216 -0.67 -11.53 2.40
C SER A 216 -0.38 -12.78 3.21
N ARG A 217 0.86 -13.23 3.15
CA ARG A 217 1.38 -14.29 4.00
C ARG A 217 2.65 -13.78 4.67
N HIS A 218 2.62 -13.66 5.99
CA HIS A 218 3.82 -13.28 6.74
C HIS A 218 4.86 -14.41 6.65
N SER A 219 6.15 -14.06 6.59
CA SER A 219 7.24 -15.02 6.38
C SER A 219 7.42 -16.04 7.50
N ALA A 220 6.92 -15.74 8.69
CA ALA A 220 6.92 -16.63 9.85
C ALA A 220 5.62 -17.45 9.99
N GLU A 221 4.63 -17.21 9.13
CA GLU A 221 3.33 -17.88 9.19
C GLU A 221 3.20 -18.91 8.06
N ARG A 222 2.47 -20.00 8.31
CA ARG A 222 2.21 -21.04 7.30
C ARG A 222 0.99 -20.68 6.44
N GLN A 223 0.02 -20.00 7.04
CA GLN A 223 -1.24 -19.60 6.45
C GLN A 223 -1.14 -18.19 5.84
N GLY A 224 -1.82 -17.99 4.71
CA GLY A 224 -2.05 -16.68 4.14
C GLY A 224 -3.44 -16.17 4.50
N TYR A 225 -3.62 -14.84 4.47
CA TYR A 225 -4.90 -14.19 4.75
C TYR A 225 -5.28 -13.24 3.63
N ALA A 226 -6.57 -13.15 3.32
CA ALA A 226 -7.11 -12.19 2.37
C ALA A 226 -8.18 -11.31 3.04
N SER A 227 -8.27 -10.06 2.58
CA SER A 227 -9.22 -9.06 3.06
C SER A 227 -9.73 -8.23 1.87
N ILE A 228 -11.03 -7.95 1.86
CA ILE A 228 -11.69 -7.08 0.88
C ILE A 228 -12.43 -6.00 1.66
N PHE A 229 -12.05 -4.74 1.48
CA PHE A 229 -12.56 -3.64 2.31
C PHE A 229 -12.62 -2.28 1.61
N PHE A 230 -13.41 -1.39 2.21
CA PHE A 230 -13.40 0.05 1.99
C PHE A 230 -12.77 0.77 3.17
N THR A 231 -12.03 1.86 2.94
CA THR A 231 -11.57 2.75 4.01
C THR A 231 -12.52 3.93 4.09
N THR A 232 -13.26 4.04 5.18
CA THR A 232 -14.27 5.09 5.37
C THR A 232 -13.65 6.43 5.75
N SER A 233 -14.40 7.52 5.58
CA SER A 233 -13.99 8.86 6.04
C SER A 233 -13.75 8.96 7.55
N LYS A 234 -14.26 8.01 8.33
CA LYS A 234 -14.01 7.90 9.78
C LYS A 234 -12.70 7.17 10.11
N ASN A 235 -11.85 6.95 9.11
CA ASN A 235 -10.61 6.16 9.21
C ASN A 235 -10.84 4.76 9.79
N LYS A 236 -11.89 4.08 9.32
CA LYS A 236 -12.23 2.70 9.69
C LYS A 236 -12.45 1.86 8.44
N LYS A 237 -12.17 0.58 8.53
CA LYS A 237 -12.47 -0.38 7.46
C LYS A 237 -13.92 -0.84 7.53
N ASP A 238 -14.56 -0.84 6.37
CA ASP A 238 -15.83 -1.52 6.12
C ASP A 238 -15.56 -2.74 5.25
N TYR A 239 -15.86 -3.93 5.76
CA TYR A 239 -15.36 -5.20 5.19
C TYR A 239 -16.44 -5.91 4.37
N LEU A 240 -16.09 -6.29 3.15
CA LEU A 240 -16.80 -7.32 2.39
C LEU A 240 -16.27 -8.72 2.74
N LEU A 241 -14.95 -8.82 2.97
CA LEU A 241 -14.28 -10.00 3.49
C LEU A 241 -13.28 -9.53 4.55
N LYS A 242 -13.48 -9.92 5.81
CA LYS A 242 -12.55 -9.62 6.90
C LYS A 242 -11.48 -10.72 6.95
N GLU A 243 -10.22 -10.34 7.18
CA GLU A 243 -9.01 -11.20 7.24
C GLU A 243 -9.30 -12.72 7.36
N THR A 244 -9.50 -13.37 6.21
CA THR A 244 -9.90 -14.78 6.15
C THR A 244 -8.73 -15.61 5.62
N GLU A 245 -8.47 -16.75 6.25
CA GLU A 245 -7.44 -17.69 5.79
C GLU A 245 -7.71 -18.07 4.33
N THR A 246 -6.68 -17.91 3.48
CA THR A 246 -6.78 -18.09 2.04
C THR A 246 -5.52 -18.81 1.55
N PRO A 247 -5.64 -19.83 0.68
CA PRO A 247 -4.48 -20.45 0.08
C PRO A 247 -3.77 -19.44 -0.85
N ILE A 248 -2.53 -19.09 -0.53
CA ILE A 248 -1.72 -18.14 -1.30
C ILE A 248 -0.56 -18.90 -1.98
N SER A 249 -0.34 -18.62 -3.27
CA SER A 249 0.63 -19.34 -4.11
C SER A 249 2.09 -18.95 -3.89
N PHE A 250 2.35 -17.83 -3.22
CA PHE A 250 3.70 -17.36 -2.87
C PHE A 250 4.08 -17.69 -1.41
N SER A 251 5.38 -17.76 -1.16
CA SER A 251 5.98 -18.19 0.11
C SER A 251 5.89 -17.15 1.23
N HIS A 252 5.84 -15.88 0.88
CA HIS A 252 5.65 -14.75 1.78
C HIS A 252 5.51 -13.49 0.92
N GLY A 253 4.99 -12.43 1.53
CA GLY A 253 4.82 -11.13 0.88
C GLY A 253 3.37 -10.71 0.81
N THR A 254 3.10 -9.75 -0.07
CA THR A 254 1.79 -9.10 -0.16
C THR A 254 1.36 -8.96 -1.60
N TYR A 255 0.07 -9.23 -1.84
CA TYR A 255 -0.68 -8.93 -3.04
C TYR A 255 -1.67 -7.81 -2.72
N ILE A 256 -1.74 -6.82 -3.58
CA ILE A 256 -2.77 -5.78 -3.56
C ILE A 256 -3.40 -5.65 -4.93
N GLN A 257 -4.68 -5.30 -4.95
CA GLN A 257 -5.44 -4.98 -6.13
C GLN A 257 -6.41 -3.84 -5.84
N LEU A 258 -6.44 -2.86 -6.73
CA LEU A 258 -7.37 -1.75 -6.70
C LEU A 258 -7.78 -1.34 -8.11
N SER A 259 -8.87 -0.59 -8.23
CA SER A 259 -9.32 -0.01 -9.50
C SER A 259 -9.53 1.48 -9.35
N PHE A 260 -9.13 2.25 -10.35
CA PHE A 260 -9.24 3.72 -10.35
C PHE A 260 -9.65 4.24 -11.74
N LEU A 261 -10.18 5.46 -11.78
CA LEU A 261 -10.39 6.18 -13.03
C LEU A 261 -9.25 7.16 -13.28
N ASN A 262 -8.80 7.26 -14.53
CA ASN A 262 -7.84 8.28 -14.95
C ASN A 262 -7.99 8.64 -16.43
N LEU A 263 -7.23 9.63 -16.89
CA LEU A 263 -6.98 9.85 -18.31
C LEU A 263 -6.31 8.61 -18.95
N PRO A 264 -6.35 8.48 -20.29
CA PRO A 264 -5.68 7.38 -20.98
C PRO A 264 -4.21 7.30 -20.58
N TYR A 265 -3.73 6.07 -20.41
CA TYR A 265 -2.33 5.83 -20.10
C TYR A 265 -1.43 6.38 -21.21
N ARG A 266 -0.24 6.88 -20.82
CA ARG A 266 0.82 7.28 -21.74
C ARG A 266 2.17 6.84 -21.17
N ARG A 267 3.02 6.30 -22.03
CA ARG A 267 4.42 5.95 -21.72
C ARG A 267 5.26 7.20 -21.48
N GLY A 268 6.40 7.02 -20.83
CA GLY A 268 7.32 8.08 -20.41
C GLY A 268 7.06 8.65 -19.00
N TYR A 269 6.16 8.04 -18.23
CA TYR A 269 5.85 8.47 -16.86
C TYR A 269 5.99 7.30 -15.88
N ALA A 270 4.97 6.46 -15.74
CA ALA A 270 4.98 5.36 -14.78
C ALA A 270 5.98 4.26 -15.16
N ASP A 271 6.03 3.88 -16.44
CA ASP A 271 7.02 2.97 -17.01
C ASP A 271 8.46 3.46 -16.79
N GLU A 272 8.70 4.75 -17.04
CA GLU A 272 10.00 5.37 -16.84
C GLU A 272 10.39 5.42 -15.35
N TYR A 273 9.44 5.74 -14.46
CA TYR A 273 9.66 5.67 -13.02
C TYR A 273 10.03 4.26 -12.55
N VAL A 274 9.33 3.23 -13.04
CA VAL A 274 9.66 1.84 -12.69
C VAL A 274 11.05 1.46 -13.22
N ARG A 275 11.40 1.90 -14.44
CA ARG A 275 12.73 1.70 -15.01
C ARG A 275 13.82 2.33 -14.14
N GLN A 276 13.65 3.58 -13.72
CA GLN A 276 14.59 4.27 -12.84
C GLN A 276 14.70 3.59 -11.47
N THR A 277 13.56 3.20 -10.89
CA THR A 277 13.49 2.43 -9.64
C THR A 277 14.29 1.12 -9.73
N SER A 278 14.26 0.44 -10.88
CA SER A 278 15.03 -0.79 -11.10
C SER A 278 16.56 -0.58 -11.07
N TYR A 279 17.04 0.58 -11.54
CA TYR A 279 18.47 0.89 -11.50
C TYR A 279 18.94 1.22 -10.09
N LEU A 280 18.12 1.92 -9.32
CA LEU A 280 18.43 2.27 -7.92
C LEU A 280 18.32 1.08 -6.98
N ASN A 281 17.50 0.08 -7.34
CA ASN A 281 17.26 -1.12 -6.53
C ASN A 281 17.71 -2.39 -7.28
N ALA A 282 18.94 -2.37 -7.77
CA ALA A 282 19.55 -3.45 -8.54
C ALA A 282 19.65 -4.80 -7.80
N HIS A 283 19.29 -4.86 -6.52
CA HIS A 283 19.23 -6.08 -5.70
C HIS A 283 17.84 -6.77 -5.75
N VAL A 284 16.89 -6.27 -6.57
CA VAL A 284 15.54 -6.82 -6.73
C VAL A 284 15.19 -7.05 -8.20
N ASN A 285 14.47 -8.14 -8.50
CA ASN A 285 13.86 -8.33 -9.80
C ASN A 285 12.55 -7.54 -9.86
N ILE A 286 12.44 -6.60 -10.80
CA ILE A 286 11.22 -5.79 -10.97
C ILE A 286 10.58 -6.14 -12.31
N ILE A 287 9.31 -6.55 -12.28
CA ILE A 287 8.51 -6.83 -13.46
C ILE A 287 7.37 -5.82 -13.50
N PHE A 288 7.20 -5.15 -14.64
CA PHE A 288 6.10 -4.23 -14.87
C PHE A 288 5.37 -4.60 -16.15
N ILE A 289 4.05 -4.70 -16.07
CA ILE A 289 3.18 -4.90 -17.22
C ILE A 289 2.34 -3.64 -17.37
N ASP A 290 2.50 -2.95 -18.50
CA ASP A 290 1.78 -1.70 -18.76
C ASP A 290 0.35 -1.96 -19.26
N PRO A 291 -0.54 -0.95 -19.26
CA PRO A 291 -1.92 -1.10 -19.74
C PRO A 291 -2.06 -1.55 -21.20
N TYR A 292 -1.01 -1.42 -22.02
CA TYR A 292 -1.00 -1.91 -23.40
C TYR A 292 -0.62 -3.40 -23.51
N GLY A 293 -0.20 -4.01 -22.39
CA GLY A 293 0.20 -5.41 -22.31
C GLY A 293 1.70 -5.65 -22.52
N ASP A 294 2.50 -4.60 -22.66
CA ASP A 294 3.96 -4.76 -22.81
C ASP A 294 4.59 -5.13 -21.47
N VAL A 295 5.45 -6.16 -21.51
CA VAL A 295 6.12 -6.72 -20.33
C VAL A 295 7.55 -6.18 -20.25
N TYR A 296 7.83 -5.44 -19.17
CA TYR A 296 9.16 -4.93 -18.84
C TYR A 296 9.75 -5.76 -17.70
N ILE A 297 10.87 -6.42 -17.97
CA ILE A 297 11.57 -7.25 -16.98
C ILE A 297 12.93 -6.61 -16.67
N TYR A 298 13.11 -6.24 -15.41
CA TYR A 298 14.36 -5.70 -14.89
C TYR A 298 15.01 -6.69 -13.93
N PRO A 299 15.98 -7.50 -14.40
CA PRO A 299 16.71 -8.42 -13.53
C PRO A 299 17.44 -7.73 -12.40
N ARG A 300 17.48 -8.42 -11.26
CA ARG A 300 18.48 -8.19 -10.24
C ARG A 300 19.89 -8.33 -10.82
N ARG A 301 20.75 -7.34 -10.56
CA ARG A 301 22.14 -7.27 -11.02
C ARG A 301 23.16 -7.45 -9.90
N VAL A 302 22.75 -7.30 -8.63
CA VAL A 302 23.63 -7.48 -7.47
C VAL A 302 23.00 -8.41 -6.43
N HIS A 303 23.84 -9.09 -5.66
CA HIS A 303 23.40 -10.01 -4.61
C HIS A 303 23.38 -9.37 -3.22
N GLU A 304 24.11 -8.28 -3.06
CA GLU A 304 24.23 -7.56 -1.80
C GLU A 304 23.05 -6.61 -1.63
N PHE A 305 22.40 -6.70 -0.47
CA PHE A 305 21.38 -5.74 -0.06
C PHE A 305 22.03 -4.59 0.69
N VAL A 306 21.37 -3.44 0.68
CA VAL A 306 21.77 -2.31 1.52
C VAL A 306 21.74 -2.70 3.01
N ARG A 307 22.60 -2.04 3.79
CA ARG A 307 22.65 -2.25 5.25
C ARG A 307 21.35 -1.77 5.87
N GLU A 308 20.89 -2.45 6.92
CA GLU A 308 19.72 -2.00 7.66
C GLU A 308 20.00 -0.61 8.24
N PRO A 309 19.15 0.39 7.95
CA PRO A 309 19.33 1.72 8.49
C PRO A 309 19.18 1.66 10.01
N GLY A 310 20.18 2.20 10.72
CA GLY A 310 20.15 2.35 12.17
C GLY A 310 19.12 3.38 12.61
N TYR A 311 18.64 3.24 13.85
CA TYR A 311 17.92 4.33 14.51
C TYR A 311 18.90 5.46 14.85
N ALA A 312 18.49 6.70 14.65
CA ALA A 312 19.25 7.88 15.06
C ALA A 312 18.38 8.78 15.93
N MET A 313 18.98 9.28 17.03
CA MET A 313 18.38 10.37 17.78
C MET A 313 18.50 11.69 16.99
N PRO A 314 17.59 12.67 17.22
CA PRO A 314 17.73 14.00 16.64
C PRO A 314 19.10 14.60 16.95
N HIS A 315 19.80 15.11 15.93
CA HIS A 315 21.06 15.80 16.15
C HIS A 315 20.81 17.17 16.77
N PRO A 316 21.53 17.60 17.83
CA PRO A 316 21.25 18.87 18.53
C PRO A 316 21.19 20.10 17.62
N SER A 317 22.03 20.16 16.59
CA SER A 317 22.02 21.27 15.62
C SER A 317 20.79 21.31 14.70
N SER A 318 19.98 20.26 14.70
CA SER A 318 18.76 20.12 13.89
C SER A 318 17.47 20.16 14.72
N THR A 319 17.59 20.29 16.04
CA THR A 319 16.46 20.28 16.97
C THR A 319 15.86 21.68 17.08
N SER A 320 14.57 21.82 16.76
CA SER A 320 13.85 23.08 16.97
C SER A 320 13.43 23.23 18.44
N ILE A 321 13.00 24.43 18.86
CA ILE A 321 12.51 24.67 20.22
C ILE A 321 11.31 23.75 20.55
N GLY A 322 10.44 23.48 19.58
CA GLY A 322 9.30 22.57 19.76
C GLY A 322 9.76 21.13 20.00
N ASP A 323 10.68 20.64 19.16
CA ASP A 323 11.26 19.30 19.32
C ASP A 323 11.94 19.17 20.68
N PHE A 324 12.68 20.20 21.10
CA PHE A 324 13.34 20.23 22.40
C PHE A 324 12.33 20.19 23.56
N GLN A 325 11.23 20.94 23.48
CA GLN A 325 10.16 20.88 24.47
C GLN A 325 9.55 19.48 24.56
N ASP A 326 9.32 18.81 23.43
CA ASP A 326 8.78 17.47 23.40
C ASP A 326 9.78 16.43 23.90
N LEU A 327 11.08 16.58 23.58
CA LEU A 327 12.15 15.76 24.15
C LEU A 327 12.18 15.89 25.68
N ILE A 328 12.10 17.10 26.24
CA ILE A 328 12.04 17.32 27.69
C ILE A 328 10.80 16.67 28.29
N ARG A 329 9.61 16.88 27.69
CA ARG A 329 8.35 16.31 28.19
C ARG A 329 8.34 14.79 28.20
N ASN A 330 9.00 14.17 27.23
CA ASN A 330 9.08 12.72 27.09
C ASN A 330 10.29 12.12 27.82
N SER A 331 11.18 12.94 28.37
CA SER A 331 12.35 12.46 29.09
C SER A 331 11.98 11.93 30.47
N THR A 332 12.63 10.84 30.87
CA THR A 332 12.57 10.30 32.23
C THR A 332 13.70 10.83 33.12
N HIS A 333 14.62 11.63 32.57
CA HIS A 333 15.77 12.16 33.29
C HIS A 333 15.37 13.36 34.16
N THR A 334 15.88 13.39 35.38
CA THR A 334 15.59 14.44 36.37
C THR A 334 16.64 15.56 36.41
N SER A 335 17.79 15.36 35.76
CA SER A 335 18.86 16.33 35.65
C SER A 335 19.11 16.73 34.19
N LEU A 336 19.53 17.98 33.98
CA LEU A 336 19.87 18.49 32.65
C LEU A 336 21.16 17.86 32.09
N THR A 337 22.03 17.33 32.94
CA THR A 337 23.26 16.66 32.54
C THR A 337 23.03 15.24 32.05
N ASP A 338 21.97 14.58 32.54
CA ASP A 338 21.58 13.24 32.12
C ASP A 338 20.63 13.25 30.92
N PHE A 339 19.92 14.37 30.72
CA PHE A 339 19.17 14.66 29.51
C PHE A 339 20.13 14.97 28.34
#